data_AF-A0A5J4YA24-F1
#
_entry.id   AF-A0A5J4YA24-F1
#
_cell.length_a   1.000
_cell.length_b   1.000
_cell.length_c   1.000
_cell.angle_alpha   90.00
_cell.angle_beta   90.00
_cell.angle_gamma   90.00
#
_symmetry.space_group_name_H-M   'P 1'
#
loop_
_entity.id
_entity.type
_entity.pdbx_description
1 polymer ?
#
loop_
_entity_poly.entity_id
_entity_poly.type
_entity_poly.pdbx_seq_one_letter_code
_entity_poly.pdbx_strand_id
1 'polypeptide(L)'
;MAKSPQVLICLSADASTLKAPRVAFRRQLWSEQALPDNYTDETFLRSLKISVHGPIRSYWQVVREASAVTQQMDTVVVVAMKCKAQINGPWDEAVPSIQMKQLKRHLP
;
A
#
# COMPACT_ATOMS: atom_id res chain seq x y z
N MET A 1 22.04 -47.41 23.56
CA MET A 1 22.35 -47.58 22.12
C MET A 1 21.08 -47.27 21.33
N ALA A 2 21.19 -46.30 20.43
CA ALA A 2 20.09 -45.61 19.76
C ALA A 2 19.24 -46.52 18.86
N LYS A 3 17.92 -46.30 18.85
CA LYS A 3 17.02 -46.82 17.81
C LYS A 3 16.17 -45.67 17.29
N SER A 4 16.39 -45.32 16.02
CA SER A 4 15.54 -44.42 15.23
C SER A 4 14.15 -45.04 15.03
N PRO A 5 13.05 -44.27 15.14
CA PRO A 5 11.77 -44.63 14.53
C PRO A 5 11.52 -43.70 13.33
N GLN A 6 11.66 -44.17 12.09
CA GLN A 6 10.58 -44.79 11.31
C GLN A 6 9.28 -43.96 11.38
N VAL A 7 9.20 -42.88 10.60
CA VAL A 7 7.91 -42.25 10.26
C VAL A 7 7.31 -43.05 9.11
N LEU A 8 6.55 -44.07 9.51
CA LEU A 8 5.74 -44.93 8.66
C LEU A 8 4.64 -44.10 8.01
N ILE A 9 4.79 -43.82 6.71
CA ILE A 9 3.74 -43.27 5.86
C ILE A 9 2.74 -44.40 5.59
N CYS A 10 1.59 -44.38 6.25
CA CYS A 10 0.46 -45.22 5.88
C CYS A 10 -0.30 -44.57 4.71
N LEU A 11 -0.16 -45.16 3.52
CA LEU A 11 -1.16 -45.06 2.44
C LEU A 11 -2.38 -45.94 2.80
N SER A 12 -3.53 -45.60 2.21
CA SER A 12 -4.85 -46.27 2.23
C SER A 12 -5.75 -46.01 3.45
N ALA A 13 -6.59 -44.98 3.35
CA ALA A 13 -7.91 -44.94 3.98
C ALA A 13 -8.86 -44.21 3.04
N ASP A 14 -10.00 -44.84 2.75
CA ASP A 14 -11.02 -44.39 1.82
C ASP A 14 -11.42 -42.91 2.01
N ALA A 15 -11.51 -42.20 0.90
CA ALA A 15 -11.69 -40.74 0.82
C ALA A 15 -13.09 -40.22 1.22
N SER A 16 -13.91 -41.00 1.94
CA SER A 16 -15.34 -40.71 2.13
C SER A 16 -15.78 -40.37 3.56
N THR A 17 -14.89 -40.31 4.58
CA THR A 17 -15.34 -40.10 5.98
C THR A 17 -14.53 -39.16 6.87
N LEU A 18 -13.65 -38.30 6.34
CA LEU A 18 -13.00 -37.26 7.15
C LEU A 18 -13.67 -35.90 6.96
N LYS A 19 -14.84 -35.71 7.57
CA LYS A 19 -15.36 -34.35 7.82
C LYS A 19 -14.51 -33.74 8.93
N ALA A 20 -13.38 -33.14 8.54
CA ALA A 20 -12.48 -32.49 9.47
C ALA A 20 -13.27 -31.52 10.38
N PRO A 21 -13.08 -31.55 11.71
CA PRO A 21 -13.74 -30.61 12.60
C PRO A 21 -13.38 -29.19 12.14
N ARG A 22 -14.39 -28.35 11.93
CA ARG A 22 -14.15 -26.94 11.59
C ARG A 22 -13.48 -26.30 12.79
N VAL A 23 -12.17 -26.03 12.66
CA VAL A 23 -11.41 -25.31 13.68
C VAL A 23 -12.09 -23.96 13.90
N ALA A 24 -12.45 -23.66 15.15
CA ALA A 24 -12.97 -22.36 15.51
C ALA A 24 -11.93 -21.29 15.16
N PHE A 25 -12.36 -20.24 14.47
CA PHE A 25 -11.47 -19.15 14.09
C PHE A 25 -10.73 -18.61 15.31
N ARG A 26 -9.39 -18.66 15.27
CA ARG A 26 -8.52 -18.09 16.29
C ARG A 26 -7.83 -16.86 15.69
N ARG A 27 -7.87 -15.74 16.41
CA ARG A 27 -7.10 -14.54 16.07
C ARG A 27 -5.61 -14.84 16.29
N GLN A 28 -4.90 -15.17 15.22
CA GLN A 28 -3.49 -15.62 15.28
C GLN A 28 -2.48 -14.48 15.07
N LEU A 29 -2.93 -13.27 14.73
CA LEU A 29 -2.06 -12.13 14.36
C LEU A 29 -1.04 -11.74 15.44
N TRP A 30 -1.35 -11.95 16.72
CA TRP A 30 -0.51 -11.53 17.86
C TRP A 30 0.00 -12.71 18.71
N SER A 31 -0.09 -13.93 18.21
CA SER A 31 0.48 -15.09 18.90
C SER A 31 1.99 -15.12 18.70
N GLU A 32 2.75 -15.49 19.73
CA GLU A 32 4.17 -15.77 19.57
C GLU A 32 4.37 -16.89 18.56
N GLN A 33 5.18 -16.63 17.54
CA GLN A 33 5.56 -17.58 16.50
C GLN A 33 7.01 -18.01 16.73
N ALA A 34 7.32 -19.27 16.41
CA ALA A 34 8.66 -19.83 16.63
C ALA A 34 9.74 -19.28 15.68
N LEU A 35 9.32 -18.60 14.61
CA LEU A 35 10.17 -18.07 13.55
C LEU A 35 9.97 -16.54 13.46
N PRO A 36 11.02 -15.79 13.08
CA PRO A 36 10.89 -14.35 12.88
C PRO A 36 9.91 -14.05 11.73
N ASP A 37 9.26 -12.90 11.78
CA ASP A 37 8.21 -12.49 10.83
C ASP A 37 8.71 -12.44 9.36
N ASN A 38 10.03 -12.31 9.17
CA ASN A 38 10.69 -12.30 7.87
C ASN A 38 11.22 -13.68 7.43
N TYR A 39 10.94 -14.75 8.17
CA TYR A 39 11.39 -16.09 7.78
C TYR A 39 10.61 -16.57 6.56
N THR A 40 11.34 -16.88 5.50
CA THR A 40 10.80 -17.45 4.27
C THR A 40 11.55 -18.73 3.97
N ASP A 41 10.83 -19.82 3.68
CA ASP A 41 11.44 -21.10 3.33
C ASP A 41 11.92 -21.13 1.86
N GLU A 42 12.87 -22.00 1.55
CA GLU A 42 13.43 -22.14 0.19
C GLU A 42 12.37 -22.55 -0.85
N THR A 43 11.25 -23.14 -0.41
CA THR A 43 10.16 -23.55 -1.30
C THR A 43 9.05 -22.50 -1.44
N PHE A 44 9.14 -21.38 -0.72
CA PHE A 44 8.14 -20.33 -0.71
C PHE A 44 7.78 -19.87 -2.12
N LEU A 45 8.78 -19.46 -2.89
CA LEU A 45 8.59 -18.98 -4.26
C LEU A 45 8.06 -20.07 -5.19
N ARG A 46 8.38 -21.34 -4.93
CA ARG A 46 7.87 -22.49 -5.68
C ARG A 46 6.40 -22.76 -5.40
N SER A 47 5.95 -22.47 -4.17
CA SER A 47 4.56 -22.61 -3.74
C SER A 47 3.67 -21.42 -4.12
N LEU A 48 4.28 -20.30 -4.55
CA LEU A 48 3.58 -19.07 -4.84
C LEU A 48 2.64 -19.24 -6.04
N LYS A 49 1.34 -19.28 -5.76
CA LYS A 49 0.31 -19.41 -6.79
C LYS A 49 -0.12 -18.02 -7.25
N ILE A 50 0.06 -17.74 -8.53
CA ILE A 50 -0.52 -16.54 -9.13
C ILE A 50 -2.04 -16.66 -9.21
N SER A 51 -2.74 -15.56 -8.93
CA SER A 51 -4.17 -15.49 -9.20
C SER A 51 -4.39 -15.49 -10.70
N VAL A 52 -5.05 -16.54 -11.21
CA VAL A 52 -5.42 -16.67 -12.64
C VAL A 52 -6.45 -15.61 -13.05
N HIS A 53 -7.19 -15.04 -12.08
CA HIS A 53 -8.25 -14.06 -12.34
C HIS A 53 -7.72 -12.62 -12.53
N GLY A 54 -6.42 -12.40 -12.47
CA GLY A 54 -5.82 -11.09 -12.74
C GLY A 54 -5.92 -10.72 -14.23
N PRO A 55 -6.34 -9.50 -14.60
CA PRO A 55 -6.28 -9.07 -16.00
C PRO A 55 -4.82 -9.04 -16.45
N ILE A 56 -4.50 -9.79 -17.50
CA ILE A 56 -3.19 -9.72 -18.16
C ILE A 56 -3.11 -8.37 -18.85
N ARG A 57 -2.37 -7.43 -18.27
CA ARG A 57 -2.13 -6.11 -18.87
C ARG A 57 -0.86 -6.15 -19.68
N SER A 58 -0.93 -5.66 -20.91
CA SER A 58 0.27 -5.40 -21.69
C SER A 58 1.06 -4.28 -21.02
N TYR A 59 2.36 -4.50 -20.80
CA TYR A 59 3.26 -3.51 -20.18
C TYR A 59 3.12 -2.13 -20.86
N TRP A 60 3.13 -2.11 -22.19
CA TRP A 60 3.01 -0.88 -22.98
C TRP A 60 1.65 -0.20 -22.85
N GLN A 61 0.59 -0.94 -22.55
CA GLN A 61 -0.71 -0.34 -22.28
C GLN A 61 -0.68 0.41 -20.93
N VAL A 62 -0.14 -0.22 -19.88
CA VAL A 62 -0.03 0.41 -18.56
C VAL A 62 0.87 1.64 -18.61
N VAL A 63 1.99 1.58 -19.32
CA VAL A 63 2.90 2.74 -19.48
C VAL A 63 2.19 3.89 -20.17
N ARG A 64 1.43 3.63 -21.24
CA ARG A 64 0.66 4.67 -21.94
C ARG A 64 -0.40 5.28 -21.04
N GLU A 65 -1.18 4.46 -20.34
CA GLU A 65 -2.23 4.93 -19.42
C GLU A 65 -1.64 5.73 -18.26
N ALA A 66 -0.54 5.26 -17.66
CA ALA A 66 0.17 5.99 -16.61
C ALA A 66 0.75 7.32 -17.10
N SER A 67 1.31 7.35 -18.32
CA SER A 67 1.86 8.59 -18.90
C SER A 67 0.81 9.67 -19.10
N ALA A 68 -0.43 9.30 -19.43
CA ALA A 68 -1.53 10.26 -19.55
C ALA A 68 -1.89 10.89 -18.20
N VAL A 69 -1.85 10.12 -17.11
CA VAL A 69 -2.06 10.63 -15.75
C VAL A 69 -0.92 11.57 -15.35
N THR A 70 0.33 11.18 -15.60
CA THR A 70 1.50 12.03 -15.33
C THR A 70 1.40 13.36 -16.08
N GLN A 71 1.00 13.37 -17.35
CA GLN A 71 0.82 14.59 -18.13
C GLN A 71 -0.24 15.53 -17.51
N GLN A 72 -1.32 14.98 -16.96
CA GLN A 72 -2.33 15.77 -16.26
C GLN A 72 -1.78 16.35 -14.96
N MET A 73 -1.02 15.57 -14.19
CA MET A 73 -0.35 16.04 -12.97
C MET A 73 0.64 17.17 -13.28
N ASP A 74 1.45 17.03 -14.33
CA ASP A 74 2.41 18.04 -14.76
C ASP A 74 1.70 19.34 -15.15
N THR A 75 0.55 19.25 -15.82
CA THR A 75 -0.25 20.42 -16.18
C THR A 75 -0.74 21.16 -14.94
N VAL A 76 -1.23 20.44 -13.92
CA VAL A 76 -1.65 21.03 -12.64
C VAL A 76 -0.47 21.69 -11.93
N VAL A 77 0.69 21.04 -11.89
CA VAL A 77 1.91 21.59 -11.28
C VAL A 77 2.35 22.87 -11.98
N VAL A 78 2.38 22.89 -13.32
CA VAL A 78 2.77 24.08 -14.09
C VAL A 78 1.80 25.24 -13.82
N VAL A 79 0.49 24.98 -13.78
CA VAL A 79 -0.52 26.00 -13.44
C VAL A 79 -0.34 26.51 -12.02
N ALA A 80 -0.17 25.62 -11.05
CA ALA A 80 0.05 25.99 -9.66
C ALA A 80 1.34 26.83 -9.49
N MET A 81 2.42 26.47 -10.18
CA MET A 81 3.67 27.22 -10.18
C MET A 81 3.52 28.60 -10.83
N LYS A 82 2.77 28.70 -11.94
CA LYS A 82 2.45 29.99 -12.56
C LYS A 82 1.63 30.88 -11.63
N CYS A 83 0.58 30.34 -11.00
CA CYS A 83 -0.22 31.07 -10.02
C CYS A 83 0.64 31.52 -8.83
N LYS A 84 1.49 30.64 -8.30
CA LYS A 84 2.44 31.00 -7.23
C LYS A 84 3.37 32.14 -7.65
N ALA A 85 3.93 32.08 -8.85
CA ALA A 85 4.80 33.14 -9.37
C ALA A 85 4.06 34.47 -9.61
N GLN A 86 2.76 34.43 -9.90
CA GLN A 86 1.93 35.62 -9.98
C GLN A 86 1.62 36.20 -8.59
N ILE A 87 1.53 35.34 -7.56
CA ILE A 87 1.34 35.71 -6.15
C ILE A 87 2.71 35.98 -5.49
N ASN A 88 3.68 36.57 -6.21
CA ASN A 88 4.97 36.99 -5.64
C ASN A 88 4.82 38.16 -4.64
N GLY A 89 3.97 38.00 -3.63
CA GLY A 89 3.99 38.74 -2.37
C GLY A 89 4.58 37.85 -1.26
N PRO A 90 5.11 38.44 -0.18
CA PRO A 90 5.52 37.67 1.00
C PRO A 90 4.33 36.86 1.54
N TRP A 91 4.51 35.56 1.81
CA TRP A 91 3.46 34.69 2.37
C TRP A 91 2.94 35.16 3.75
N ASP A 92 3.57 36.18 4.34
CA ASP A 92 3.20 36.81 5.60
C ASP A 92 2.38 38.11 5.46
N GLU A 93 2.12 38.62 4.25
CA GLU A 93 1.41 39.90 4.09
C GLU A 93 -0.09 39.72 3.80
N ALA A 94 -0.83 39.21 4.79
CA ALA A 94 -2.25 39.52 4.93
C ALA A 94 -2.41 40.89 5.61
N VAL A 95 -1.67 41.92 5.16
CA VAL A 95 -1.87 43.29 5.63
C VAL A 95 -3.10 43.84 4.92
N PRO A 96 -4.23 44.09 5.61
CA PRO A 96 -5.36 44.75 4.99
C PRO A 96 -4.94 46.17 4.61
N SER A 97 -4.67 46.39 3.33
CA SER A 97 -4.29 47.70 2.76
C SER A 97 -5.39 48.78 2.93
N ILE A 98 -6.57 48.39 3.42
CA ILE A 98 -7.79 49.19 3.42
C ILE A 98 -7.93 50.07 4.68
N GLN A 99 -7.12 49.93 5.75
CA GLN A 99 -7.42 50.62 7.03
C GLN A 99 -6.35 51.60 7.59
N MET A 100 -5.08 51.59 7.15
CA MET A 100 -4.07 52.48 7.79
C MET A 100 -4.24 53.98 7.48
N LYS A 101 -4.88 54.35 6.36
CA LYS A 101 -5.16 55.77 6.02
C LYS A 101 -6.36 56.35 6.78
N GLN A 102 -7.21 55.51 7.38
CA GLN A 102 -8.35 55.94 8.19
C GLN A 102 -7.94 56.10 9.66
N LEU A 103 -7.05 55.23 10.16
CA LEU A 103 -6.59 55.26 11.55
C LEU A 103 -5.74 56.49 11.91
N LYS A 104 -5.00 57.07 10.95
CA LYS A 104 -4.20 58.30 11.16
C LYS A 104 -5.02 59.59 11.26
N ARG A 105 -6.29 59.59 10.84
CA ARG A 105 -7.15 60.78 10.86
C ARG A 105 -7.88 60.99 12.19
N HIS A 106 -7.79 60.04 13.12
CA HIS A 106 -8.55 60.04 14.37
C HIS A 106 -7.67 59.91 15.63
N LEU A 107 -6.34 60.07 15.48
CA LEU A 107 -5.44 60.16 16.62
C LEU A 107 -5.22 61.65 16.96
N PRO A 108 -5.37 62.08 18.22
CA PRO A 108 -5.30 63.48 18.64
C PRO A 108 -3.92 64.11 18.41
#